data_AF-A0ABD4UTD5-F1
#
_entry.id   AF-A0ABD4UTD5-F1
#
_cell.length_a   1.000
_cell.length_b   1.000
_cell.length_c   1.000
_cell.angle_alpha   90.00
_cell.angle_beta   90.00
_cell.angle_gamma   90.00
#
_symmetry.space_group_name_H-M   'P 1'
#
loop_
_entity.id
_entity.type
_entity.pdbx_description
1 polymer ?
#
loop_
_entity_poly.entity_id
_entity_poly.type
_entity_poly.pdbx_seq_one_letter_code
_entity_poly.pdbx_strand_id
1 'polypeptide(L)' 'IDTDIHASGGEPDRAHRLAPMVPMKRVGTADEIANAIVWLLSDEASYVTSAILDVSGGR' A
#
# COMPACT_ATOMS: atom_id res chain seq x y z
N ILE A 1 2.48 4.61 2.43
CA ILE A 1 3.05 4.20 1.14
C ILE A 1 3.97 5.31 0.68
N ASP A 2 5.13 4.96 0.14
CA ASP A 2 6.13 5.92 -0.33
C ASP A 2 5.65 6.59 -1.62
N THR A 3 5.14 7.81 -1.47
CA THR A 3 4.58 8.68 -2.52
C THR A 3 4.66 10.13 -2.03
N ASP A 4 4.56 11.09 -2.95
CA ASP A 4 4.58 12.52 -2.61
C ASP A 4 3.31 13.02 -1.89
N ILE A 5 2.31 12.14 -1.67
CA ILE A 5 1.02 12.54 -1.09
C ILE A 5 1.17 13.17 0.29
N HIS A 6 2.09 12.68 1.12
CA HIS A 6 2.32 13.22 2.45
C HIS A 6 3.11 14.54 2.41
N ALA A 7 4.03 14.69 1.46
CA ALA A 7 4.74 15.95 1.23
C ALA A 7 3.76 17.06 0.79
N SER A 8 2.78 16.74 -0.05
CA SER A 8 1.73 17.69 -0.46
C SER A 8 0.88 18.22 0.71
N GLY A 9 0.82 17.47 1.81
CA GLY A 9 0.17 17.85 3.06
C GLY A 9 1.10 18.47 4.11
N GLY A 10 2.35 18.81 3.77
CA GLY A 10 3.34 19.40 4.68
C GLY A 10 4.08 18.41 5.58
N GLU A 11 3.94 17.10 5.35
CA GLU A 11 4.47 16.04 6.21
C GLU A 11 5.30 15.02 5.41
N PRO A 12 6.40 15.44 4.74
CA PRO A 12 7.14 14.60 3.78
C PRO A 12 7.64 13.28 4.39
N ASP A 13 8.05 13.27 5.65
CA ASP A 13 8.62 12.09 6.30
C ASP A 13 7.59 11.21 7.02
N ARG A 14 6.28 11.51 6.90
CA ARG A 14 5.25 10.84 7.70
C ARG A 14 5.26 9.32 7.53
N ALA A 15 5.39 8.83 6.30
CA ALA A 15 5.39 7.38 6.05
C ALA A 15 6.55 6.70 6.77
N HIS A 16 7.75 7.28 6.70
CA HIS A 16 8.95 6.78 7.36
C HIS A 16 8.83 6.84 8.90
N ARG A 17 8.33 7.93 9.46
CA ARG A 17 8.10 8.04 10.92
C ARG A 17 7.10 7.02 11.45
N LEU A 18 6.11 6.63 10.65
CA LEU A 18 5.09 5.64 11.03
C LEU A 18 5.49 4.20 10.72
N ALA A 19 6.56 3.96 9.96
CA ALA A 19 7.00 2.61 9.60
C ALA A 19 7.20 1.67 10.82
N PRO A 20 7.75 2.12 11.97
CA PRO A 20 7.87 1.24 13.15
C PRO A 20 6.52 0.82 13.76
N MET A 21 5.42 1.49 13.43
CA MET A 21 4.08 1.20 13.97
C MET A 21 3.35 0.08 13.21
N VAL A 22 3.75 -0.23 11.97
CA VAL A 22 3.17 -1.35 11.21
C VAL A 22 3.96 -2.65 11.49
N PRO A 23 3.35 -3.85 11.38
CA PRO A 23 4.07 -5.10 11.62
C PRO A 23 5.29 -5.34 10.74
N MET A 24 5.25 -4.97 9.45
CA MET A 24 6.40 -5.15 8.54
C MET A 24 7.58 -4.20 8.78
N LYS A 25 7.45 -3.22 9.69
CA LYS A 25 8.51 -2.27 10.09
C LYS A 25 9.17 -1.49 8.96
N ARG A 26 8.50 -1.34 7.83
CA ARG A 26 8.97 -0.57 6.67
C ARG A 26 7.83 0.16 5.98
N VAL A 27 8.19 1.17 5.20
CA VAL A 27 7.26 1.81 4.27
C VAL A 27 6.99 0.86 3.10
N GLY A 28 5.73 0.72 2.71
CA GLY A 28 5.37 0.05 1.46
C GLY A 28 5.55 0.98 0.27
N THR A 29 5.93 0.45 -0.90
CA THR A 29 6.14 1.24 -2.12
C THR A 29 4.85 1.37 -2.94
N ALA A 30 4.80 2.34 -3.85
CA ALA A 30 3.70 2.46 -4.80
C ALA A 30 3.58 1.22 -5.70
N ASP A 31 4.70 0.62 -6.10
CA ASP A 31 4.73 -0.59 -6.93
C ASP A 31 4.10 -1.81 -6.23
N GLU A 32 4.23 -1.92 -4.91
CA GLU A 32 3.56 -2.98 -4.15
C GLU A 32 2.03 -2.86 -4.22
N ILE A 33 1.51 -1.63 -4.23
CA ILE A 33 0.08 -1.38 -4.45
C ILE A 33 -0.30 -1.69 -5.90
N ALA A 34 0.52 -1.25 -6.86
CA ALA A 34 0.29 -1.51 -8.28
C ALA A 34 0.24 -3.01 -8.59
N ASN A 35 1.13 -3.81 -8.00
CA ASN A 35 1.13 -5.26 -8.18
C ASN A 35 -0.17 -5.91 -7.70
N ALA A 36 -0.72 -5.48 -6.56
CA ALA A 36 -2.01 -5.97 -6.06
C ALA A 36 -3.17 -5.58 -7.00
N ILE A 37 -3.14 -4.37 -7.55
CA ILE A 37 -4.11 -3.91 -8.56
C ILE A 37 -4.01 -4.76 -9.82
N VAL A 38 -2.79 -4.99 -10.32
CA VAL A 38 -2.56 -5.80 -11.53
C VAL A 38 -3.05 -7.24 -11.33
N TRP A 39 -2.83 -7.83 -10.14
CA TRP A 39 -3.40 -9.14 -9.81
C TRP A 39 -4.93 -9.13 -9.79
N LEU A 40 -5.58 -8.10 -9.24
CA LEU A 40 -7.04 -7.98 -9.28
C LEU A 40 -7.59 -7.82 -10.72
N LEU A 41 -6.78 -7.32 -11.65
CA LEU A 41 -7.13 -7.19 -13.07
C LEU A 41 -6.81 -8.43 -13.90
N SER A 42 -6.13 -9.43 -13.33
CA SER A 42 -5.68 -10.61 -14.06
C SER A 42 -6.69 -11.75 -14.00
N ASP A 43 -6.52 -12.76 -14.87
CA ASP A 43 -7.41 -13.92 -14.94
C ASP A 43 -7.41 -14.75 -13.65
N GLU A 44 -6.32 -14.68 -12.87
CA GLU A 44 -6.19 -15.34 -11.56
C GLU A 44 -7.20 -14.82 -10.54
N ALA A 45 -7.69 -13.59 -10.68
CA ALA A 45 -8.71 -13.00 -9.81
C ALA A 45 -10.15 -13.16 -10.35
N SER A 46 -10.37 -14.03 -11.35
CA SER A 46 -11.66 -14.17 -12.06
C SER A 46 -12.90 -14.48 -11.21
N TYR A 47 -12.72 -14.92 -9.95
CA TYR A 47 -13.82 -15.18 -9.01
C TYR A 47 -13.81 -14.26 -7.78
N VAL A 48 -13.00 -13.21 -7.80
CA VAL A 48 -12.92 -12.20 -6.75
C VAL A 48 -13.82 -11.02 -7.13
N THR A 49 -14.87 -10.79 -6.34
CA THR A 49 -15.77 -9.65 -6.50
C THR A 49 -16.21 -9.13 -5.15
N SER A 50 -16.43 -7.82 -5.04
CA SER A 50 -16.84 -7.13 -3.80
C SER A 50 -15.93 -7.39 -2.60
N ALA A 51 -14.67 -7.76 -2.83
CA ALA A 51 -13.67 -7.97 -1.79
C ALA A 51 -12.89 -6.69 -1.52
N ILE A 52 -12.51 -6.48 -0.26
CA ILE A 52 -11.56 -5.43 0.14
C ILE A 52 -10.21 -6.13 0.39
N LEU A 53 -9.17 -5.68 -0.32
CA LEU A 53 -7.82 -6.20 -0.18
C LEU A 53 -6.92 -5.15 0.50
N ASP A 54 -6.56 -5.39 1.75
CA ASP A 54 -5.67 -4.50 2.49
C ASP A 54 -4.20 -4.76 2.14
N VAL A 55 -3.57 -3.77 1.50
CA VAL A 55 -2.12 -3.76 1.22
C VAL A 55 -1.43 -2.79 2.18
N SER A 56 -1.45 -3.13 3.47
CA SER A 56 -1.16 -2.20 4.57
C SER A 56 0.15 -2.48 5.33
N GLY A 57 0.90 -3.51 4.94
CA GLY A 57 2.07 -3.97 5.69
C GLY A 57 1.71 -4.61 7.04
N GLY A 58 0.50 -5.18 7.14
CA GLY A 58 -0.04 -5.86 8.31
C GLY A 58 -0.76 -4.95 9.31
N ARG A 59 -0.98 -3.68 8.96
CA ARG A 59 -1.77 -2.75 9.77
C ARG A 59 -3.27 -3.05 9.67
#